data_AF-A0A7V9KBI3-F1
#
_entry.id   AF-A0A7V9KBI3-F1
#
_cell.length_a   1.000
_cell.length_b   1.000
_cell.length_c   1.000
_cell.angle_alpha   90.00
_cell.angle_beta   90.00
_cell.angle_gamma   90.00
#
_symmetry.space_group_name_H-M   'P 1'
#
loop_
_entity.id
_entity.type
_entity.pdbx_description
1 polymer ?
#
loop_
_entity_poly.entity_id
_entity_poly.type
_entity_poly.pdbx_seq_one_letter_code
_entity_poly.pdbx_strand_id
1 'polypeptide(L)'
;MSFEFLASDGAEGAVARSPMERVAKAAGARFEVRDGWSVAVDFAAGSSRAATVSWTDTAHLSKLEIQASAADLAAIVTRCAGGAELEFGRASRASDAWWCPLTDQRAMVLCEPGVTSPLREALEEAVADAPGLASLTEVTTVYAAMTISGPQAREVFARFCALDLREASMPVHGLRPGSVARGPGIVLRESEDRFLMLFGWALGEYMWTVVADAAEHLGGSPTGVESLAPLEEAVPRA
;
A
#
# COMPACT_ATOMS: atom_id res chain seq x y z
N MET A 1 -1.93 9.87 23.76
CA MET A 1 -3.23 9.14 23.74
C MET A 1 -3.03 7.93 22.85
N SER A 2 -3.39 6.73 23.30
CA SER A 2 -3.34 5.53 22.48
C SER A 2 -4.60 5.47 21.59
N PHE A 3 -4.41 5.21 20.29
CA PHE A 3 -5.48 5.03 19.31
C PHE A 3 -5.70 3.55 18.97
N GLU A 4 -5.44 2.66 19.93
CA GLU A 4 -5.53 1.20 19.77
C GLU A 4 -6.89 0.71 19.23
N PHE A 5 -7.98 1.44 19.51
CA PHE A 5 -9.31 1.12 18.96
C PHE A 5 -9.41 1.26 17.43
N LEU A 6 -8.46 1.95 16.78
CA LEU A 6 -8.35 2.05 15.32
C LEU A 6 -7.53 0.89 14.75
N ALA A 7 -6.88 0.10 15.60
CA ALA A 7 -5.96 -0.93 15.16
C ALA A 7 -6.72 -2.12 14.55
N SER A 8 -6.30 -2.54 13.36
CA SER A 8 -6.98 -3.61 12.63
C SER A 8 -6.88 -4.98 13.29
N ASP A 9 -5.89 -5.14 14.16
CA ASP A 9 -5.61 -6.31 15.01
C ASP A 9 -6.22 -6.22 16.42
N GLY A 10 -6.86 -5.10 16.79
CA GLY A 10 -7.40 -4.88 18.14
C GLY A 10 -8.68 -5.65 18.48
N ALA A 11 -9.35 -6.27 17.50
CA ALA A 11 -10.62 -6.99 17.70
C ALA A 11 -10.39 -8.51 17.71
N GLU A 12 -10.29 -9.11 18.91
CA GLU A 12 -10.10 -10.55 19.06
C GLU A 12 -11.22 -11.37 18.38
N GLY A 13 -10.81 -12.34 17.56
CA GLY A 13 -11.72 -13.30 16.90
C GLY A 13 -12.54 -12.74 15.74
N ALA A 14 -12.44 -11.44 15.43
CA ALA A 14 -13.04 -10.85 14.24
C ALA A 14 -12.09 -10.97 13.05
N VAL A 15 -12.62 -11.39 11.89
CA VAL A 15 -11.86 -11.40 10.64
C VAL A 15 -12.14 -10.11 9.88
N ALA A 16 -11.10 -9.30 9.69
CA ALA A 16 -11.15 -8.07 8.90
C ALA A 16 -11.34 -8.38 7.41
N ARG A 17 -12.04 -7.50 6.69
CA ARG A 17 -12.42 -7.70 5.29
C ARG A 17 -12.20 -6.42 4.51
N SER A 18 -11.66 -6.55 3.30
CA SER A 18 -11.46 -5.41 2.42
C SER A 18 -12.80 -4.84 1.91
N PRO A 19 -12.84 -3.58 1.45
CA PRO A 19 -14.02 -3.02 0.80
C PRO A 19 -14.25 -3.59 -0.61
N MET A 20 -13.37 -4.47 -1.09
CA MET A 20 -13.45 -5.14 -2.39
C MET A 20 -13.82 -6.62 -2.27
N GLU A 21 -13.93 -7.20 -1.06
CA GLU A 21 -14.17 -8.63 -0.85
C GLU A 21 -15.38 -9.13 -1.65
N ARG A 22 -16.49 -8.38 -1.63
CA ARG A 22 -17.74 -8.78 -2.31
C ARG A 22 -17.56 -8.87 -3.83
N VAL A 23 -16.86 -7.90 -4.44
CA VAL A 23 -16.63 -7.88 -5.89
C VAL A 23 -15.57 -8.90 -6.30
N ALA A 24 -14.52 -9.08 -5.50
CA ALA A 24 -13.53 -10.13 -5.72
C ALA A 24 -14.18 -11.52 -5.65
N LYS A 25 -15.07 -11.77 -4.68
CA LYS A 25 -15.84 -13.02 -4.58
C LYS A 25 -16.74 -13.24 -5.79
N ALA A 26 -17.44 -12.20 -6.26
CA ALA A 26 -18.26 -12.27 -7.46
C ALA A 26 -17.43 -12.58 -8.72
N ALA A 27 -16.18 -12.13 -8.77
CA ALA A 27 -15.21 -12.45 -9.81
C ALA A 27 -14.53 -13.83 -9.64
N GLY A 28 -14.91 -14.62 -8.64
CA GLY A 28 -14.42 -15.99 -8.45
C GLY A 28 -13.16 -16.12 -7.58
N ALA A 29 -12.89 -15.14 -6.72
CA ALA A 29 -11.80 -15.21 -5.75
C ALA A 29 -11.99 -16.36 -4.74
N ARG A 30 -10.89 -17.05 -4.45
CA ARG A 30 -10.71 -17.93 -3.29
C ARG A 30 -10.05 -17.12 -2.17
N PHE A 31 -10.57 -17.26 -0.95
CA PHE A 31 -10.09 -16.53 0.21
C PHE A 31 -9.47 -17.45 1.25
N GLU A 32 -8.48 -16.91 1.97
CA GLU A 32 -7.92 -17.50 3.19
C GLU A 32 -7.86 -16.43 4.29
N VAL A 33 -7.91 -16.86 5.54
CA VAL A 33 -7.65 -15.96 6.68
C VAL A 33 -6.14 -15.90 6.91
N ARG A 34 -5.55 -14.72 6.79
CA ARG A 34 -4.11 -14.46 7.01
C ARG A 34 -3.96 -13.25 7.91
N ASP A 35 -3.27 -13.42 9.03
CA ASP A 35 -2.99 -12.35 9.99
C ASP A 35 -4.24 -11.52 10.36
N GLY A 36 -5.37 -12.20 10.59
CA GLY A 36 -6.65 -11.57 10.93
C GLY A 36 -7.47 -11.04 9.74
N TRP A 37 -6.97 -11.13 8.51
CA TRP A 37 -7.63 -10.64 7.29
C TRP A 37 -8.19 -11.76 6.41
N SER A 38 -9.38 -11.54 5.85
CA SER A 38 -9.91 -12.30 4.72
C SER A 38 -9.23 -11.83 3.43
N VAL A 39 -8.26 -12.61 2.94
CA VAL A 39 -7.40 -12.24 1.81
C VAL A 39 -7.74 -13.09 0.58
N ALA A 40 -7.91 -12.44 -0.58
CA ALA A 40 -8.07 -13.12 -1.86
C ALA A 40 -6.72 -13.70 -2.31
N VAL A 41 -6.58 -15.03 -2.24
CA VAL A 41 -5.31 -15.72 -2.51
C VAL A 41 -5.18 -16.20 -3.94
N ASP A 42 -6.29 -16.48 -4.62
CA ASP A 42 -6.31 -16.97 -6.00
C ASP A 42 -7.68 -16.73 -6.66
N PHE A 43 -7.80 -16.89 -7.98
CA PHE A 43 -9.05 -16.77 -8.75
C PHE A 43 -9.27 -18.02 -9.62
N ALA A 44 -10.49 -18.55 -9.60
CA ALA A 44 -10.81 -19.87 -10.19
C ALA A 44 -10.71 -19.96 -11.74
N ALA A 45 -10.70 -18.84 -12.45
CA ALA A 45 -10.62 -18.81 -13.91
C ALA A 45 -9.19 -18.53 -14.39
N GLY A 46 -8.40 -19.60 -14.57
CA GLY A 46 -7.12 -19.54 -15.29
C GLY A 46 -6.07 -18.63 -14.64
N SER A 47 -5.56 -19.04 -13.48
CA SER A 47 -4.49 -18.39 -12.70
C SER A 47 -3.10 -18.44 -13.37
N SER A 48 -3.01 -18.33 -14.69
CA SER A 48 -1.75 -17.89 -15.29
C SER A 48 -1.64 -16.41 -15.03
N ARG A 49 -0.56 -15.97 -14.38
CA ARG A 49 -0.11 -14.57 -14.31
C ARG A 49 -0.57 -13.85 -15.58
N ALA A 50 -1.46 -12.85 -15.46
CA ALA A 50 -2.04 -12.20 -16.63
C ALA A 50 -0.88 -11.79 -17.54
N ALA A 51 -0.92 -12.22 -18.81
CA ALA A 51 0.20 -12.03 -19.73
C ALA A 51 0.50 -10.54 -19.96
N THR A 52 -0.46 -9.65 -19.65
CA THR A 52 -0.41 -8.21 -19.92
C THR A 52 -0.47 -7.36 -18.65
N VAL A 53 -1.53 -7.48 -17.85
CA VAL A 53 -1.72 -6.72 -16.61
C VAL A 53 -2.70 -7.44 -15.68
N SER A 54 -2.43 -7.40 -14.39
CA SER A 54 -3.37 -7.83 -13.36
C SER A 54 -3.56 -6.78 -12.29
N TRP A 55 -4.65 -6.90 -11.53
CA TRP A 55 -4.84 -6.15 -10.30
C TRP A 55 -5.18 -7.08 -9.14
N THR A 56 -4.65 -6.75 -7.97
CA THR A 56 -4.78 -7.54 -6.75
C THR A 56 -5.20 -6.65 -5.61
N ASP A 57 -6.22 -7.07 -4.88
CA ASP A 57 -6.61 -6.45 -3.62
C ASP A 57 -5.53 -6.67 -2.57
N THR A 58 -4.89 -5.58 -2.15
CA THR A 58 -3.87 -5.56 -1.10
C THR A 58 -4.28 -4.69 0.08
N ALA A 59 -5.59 -4.48 0.27
CA ALA A 59 -6.11 -3.63 1.34
C ALA A 59 -5.77 -4.13 2.75
N HIS A 60 -5.37 -5.39 2.90
CA HIS A 60 -4.90 -5.96 4.17
C HIS A 60 -3.56 -5.37 4.64
N LEU A 61 -2.71 -4.85 3.74
CA LEU A 61 -1.45 -4.21 4.13
C LEU A 61 -1.70 -3.18 5.23
N SER A 62 -0.87 -3.17 6.27
CA SER A 62 -1.00 -2.20 7.34
C SER A 62 -0.47 -0.85 6.90
N LYS A 63 -1.16 0.23 7.32
CA LYS A 63 -0.76 1.61 7.02
C LYS A 63 -0.71 2.39 8.33
N LEU A 64 0.48 2.86 8.68
CA LEU A 64 0.73 3.70 9.86
C LEU A 64 1.12 5.10 9.40
N GLU A 65 0.47 6.13 9.92
CA GLU A 65 0.81 7.52 9.63
C GLU A 65 1.54 8.14 10.83
N ILE A 66 2.68 8.76 10.56
CA ILE A 66 3.45 9.55 11.51
C ILE A 66 3.25 11.02 11.16
N GLN A 67 2.89 11.82 12.15
CA GLN A 67 2.95 13.29 12.06
C GLN A 67 3.85 13.84 13.15
N ALA A 68 4.84 14.66 12.80
CA ALA A 68 5.77 15.26 13.74
C ALA A 68 6.44 16.50 13.13
N SER A 69 7.24 17.24 13.90
CA SER A 69 8.13 18.24 13.31
C SER A 69 9.14 17.58 12.37
N ALA A 70 9.72 18.33 11.42
CA ALA A 70 10.69 17.76 10.48
C ALA A 70 11.92 17.13 11.17
N ALA A 71 12.38 17.73 12.28
CA ALA A 71 13.49 17.21 13.06
C ALA A 71 13.11 15.91 13.80
N ASP A 72 11.92 15.88 14.42
CA ASP A 72 11.44 14.70 15.13
C ASP A 72 11.15 13.54 14.16
N LEU A 73 10.53 13.83 13.02
CA LEU A 73 10.28 12.83 11.98
C LEU A 73 11.58 12.20 11.48
N ALA A 74 12.62 13.01 11.22
CA ALA A 74 13.92 12.50 10.83
C ALA A 74 14.55 11.61 11.91
N ALA A 75 14.42 11.96 13.20
CA ALA A 75 14.91 11.16 14.31
C ALA A 75 14.16 9.82 14.44
N ILE A 76 12.82 9.84 14.32
CA ILE A 76 11.97 8.64 14.33
C ILE A 76 12.35 7.70 13.18
N VAL A 77 12.48 8.23 11.96
CA VAL A 77 12.90 7.43 10.79
C VAL A 77 14.28 6.85 11.00
N THR A 78 15.24 7.62 11.51
CA THR A 78 16.60 7.13 11.78
C THR A 78 16.58 5.91 12.72
N ARG A 79 15.76 5.97 13.78
CA ARG A 79 15.61 4.90 14.76
C ARG A 79 14.92 3.65 14.20
N CYS A 80 13.82 3.83 13.47
CA CYS A 80 12.92 2.73 13.09
C CYS A 80 13.17 2.17 11.67
N ALA A 81 13.70 2.99 10.77
CA ALA A 81 13.96 2.63 9.38
C ALA A 81 15.43 2.26 9.10
N GLY A 82 16.21 1.93 10.15
CA GLY A 82 17.62 1.55 9.99
C GLY A 82 18.49 2.63 9.35
N GLY A 83 18.17 3.91 9.57
CA GLY A 83 18.87 5.05 8.96
C GLY A 83 18.48 5.37 7.52
N ALA A 84 17.36 4.86 7.01
CA ALA A 84 16.88 5.22 5.68
C ALA A 84 16.65 6.74 5.54
N GLU A 85 17.20 7.33 4.49
CA GLU A 85 16.89 8.72 4.13
C GLU A 85 15.56 8.79 3.38
N LEU A 86 14.70 9.73 3.79
CA LEU A 86 13.45 10.02 3.07
C LEU A 86 13.67 11.16 2.08
N GLU A 87 13.37 10.88 0.82
CA GLU A 87 13.41 11.86 -0.27
C GLU A 87 12.00 12.09 -0.79
N PHE A 88 11.55 13.34 -0.93
CA PHE A 88 10.23 13.61 -1.48
C PHE A 88 10.07 13.05 -2.89
N GLY A 89 8.89 12.48 -3.12
CA GLY A 89 8.60 11.82 -4.39
C GLY A 89 9.26 10.44 -4.53
N ARG A 90 9.89 9.91 -3.47
CA ARG A 90 10.37 8.54 -3.40
C ARG A 90 9.88 7.87 -2.13
N ALA A 91 9.70 6.56 -2.17
CA ALA A 91 9.59 5.74 -0.98
C ALA A 91 10.90 4.98 -0.75
N SER A 92 11.23 4.75 0.51
CA SER A 92 12.42 3.98 0.92
C SER A 92 11.95 2.66 1.50
N ARG A 93 12.53 1.53 1.05
CA ARG A 93 12.24 0.22 1.65
C ARG A 93 13.27 -0.07 2.74
N ALA A 94 12.80 -0.24 3.98
CA ALA A 94 13.65 -0.49 5.13
C ALA A 94 12.85 -1.15 6.26
N SER A 95 13.49 -2.05 7.01
CA SER A 95 12.86 -2.78 8.13
C SER A 95 11.53 -3.42 7.74
N ASP A 96 11.50 -4.15 6.61
CA ASP A 96 10.30 -4.83 6.08
C ASP A 96 9.10 -3.91 5.77
N ALA A 97 9.33 -2.60 5.64
CA ALA A 97 8.30 -1.62 5.37
C ALA A 97 8.69 -0.65 4.25
N TRP A 98 7.67 -0.06 3.61
CA TRP A 98 7.82 1.12 2.76
C TRP A 98 7.63 2.38 3.58
N TRP A 99 8.62 3.25 3.55
CA TRP A 99 8.60 4.57 4.17
C TRP A 99 8.30 5.61 3.10
N CYS A 100 7.12 6.21 3.18
CA CYS A 100 6.57 7.09 2.16
C CYS A 100 6.45 8.53 2.69
N PRO A 101 7.43 9.42 2.45
CA PRO A 101 7.35 10.82 2.83
C PRO A 101 6.23 11.53 2.05
N LEU A 102 5.24 12.06 2.77
CA LEU A 102 4.11 12.80 2.19
C LEU A 102 4.35 14.31 2.26
N THR A 103 4.92 14.78 3.37
CA THR A 103 5.35 16.16 3.62
C THR A 103 6.58 16.13 4.53
N ASP A 104 7.20 17.28 4.82
CA ASP A 104 8.31 17.39 5.77
C ASP A 104 7.90 17.05 7.21
N GLN A 105 6.60 17.00 7.49
CA GLN A 105 6.02 16.70 8.79
C GLN A 105 5.18 15.43 8.81
N ARG A 106 5.10 14.68 7.69
CA ARG A 106 4.24 13.49 7.57
C ARG A 106 4.87 12.40 6.74
N ALA A 107 4.85 11.18 7.27
CA ALA A 107 5.21 9.96 6.54
C ALA A 107 4.14 8.89 6.72
N MET A 108 3.91 8.11 5.67
CA MET A 108 3.14 6.88 5.71
C MET A 108 4.08 5.68 5.71
N VAL A 109 3.85 4.72 6.58
CA VAL A 109 4.60 3.47 6.66
C VAL A 109 3.67 2.32 6.25
N LEU A 110 4.08 1.55 5.24
CA LEU A 110 3.31 0.42 4.73
C LEU A 110 4.06 -0.89 4.99
N CYS A 111 3.42 -1.86 5.61
CA CYS A 111 4.03 -3.16 5.89
C CYS A 111 3.02 -4.31 5.77
N GLU A 112 3.53 -5.53 5.74
CA GLU A 112 2.71 -6.73 5.85
C GLU A 112 2.09 -6.82 7.26
N PRO A 113 0.84 -7.31 7.41
CA PRO A 113 0.17 -7.41 8.71
C PRO A 113 0.97 -8.14 9.80
N GLY A 114 1.70 -9.20 9.43
CA GLY A 114 2.54 -9.96 10.37
C GLY A 114 3.70 -9.16 10.97
N VAL A 115 4.04 -8.00 10.41
CA VAL A 115 5.12 -7.10 10.88
C VAL A 115 4.57 -5.91 11.68
N THR A 116 3.25 -5.69 11.67
CA THR A 116 2.63 -4.44 12.13
C THR A 116 2.83 -4.19 13.61
N SER A 117 2.57 -5.19 14.47
CA SER A 117 2.69 -5.06 15.93
C SER A 117 4.11 -4.63 16.36
N PRO A 118 5.20 -5.36 16.01
CA PRO A 118 6.54 -4.95 16.43
C PRO A 118 6.97 -3.60 15.84
N LEU A 119 6.58 -3.28 14.60
CA LEU A 119 6.89 -1.98 14.00
C LEU A 119 6.14 -0.83 14.68
N ARG A 120 4.85 -1.04 15.01
CA ARG A 120 4.02 -0.07 15.71
C ARG A 120 4.58 0.21 17.10
N GLU A 121 4.94 -0.81 17.87
CA GLU A 121 5.55 -0.65 19.20
C GLU A 121 6.83 0.19 19.12
N ALA A 122 7.73 -0.12 18.18
CA ALA A 122 8.96 0.64 17.99
C ALA A 122 8.69 2.11 17.59
N LEU A 123 7.67 2.35 16.76
CA LEU A 123 7.24 3.69 16.35
C LEU A 123 6.60 4.47 17.51
N GLU A 124 5.78 3.82 18.34
CA GLU A 124 5.15 4.44 19.51
C GLU A 124 6.19 4.89 20.53
N GLU A 125 7.21 4.06 20.79
CA GLU A 125 8.35 4.46 21.63
C GLU A 125 9.10 5.65 21.03
N ALA A 126 9.42 5.61 19.73
CA ALA A 126 10.14 6.69 19.06
C ALA A 126 9.35 8.01 19.07
N VAL A 127 8.02 7.94 18.91
CA VAL A 127 7.11 9.09 18.98
C VAL A 127 7.00 9.62 20.41
N ALA A 128 6.98 8.74 21.43
CA ALA A 128 6.94 9.15 22.83
C ALA A 128 8.24 9.84 23.28
N ASP A 129 9.38 9.45 22.72
CA ASP A 129 10.70 10.02 23.00
C ASP A 129 10.96 11.33 22.22
N ALA A 130 10.09 11.70 21.27
CA ALA A 130 10.25 12.92 20.49
C ALA A 130 10.14 14.18 21.38
N PRO A 131 11.09 15.13 21.30
CA PRO A 131 11.02 16.38 22.06
C PRO A 131 9.80 17.24 21.72
N GLY A 132 9.34 17.20 20.47
CA GLY A 132 8.20 17.97 19.97
C GLY A 132 6.87 17.22 20.01
N LEU A 133 5.84 17.84 19.44
CA LEU A 133 4.55 17.18 19.22
C LEU A 133 4.67 16.18 18.08
N ALA A 134 4.59 14.89 18.41
CA ALA A 134 4.54 13.80 17.46
C ALA A 134 3.32 12.90 17.73
N SER A 135 2.81 12.26 16.69
CA SER A 135 1.70 11.30 16.77
C SER A 135 1.88 10.17 15.77
N LEU A 136 1.53 8.97 16.21
CA LEU A 136 1.32 7.80 15.36
C LEU A 136 -0.18 7.50 15.26
N THR A 137 -0.66 7.14 14.08
CA THR A 137 -2.05 6.69 13.88
C THR A 137 -2.08 5.54 12.90
N GLU A 138 -2.73 4.44 13.26
CA GLU A 138 -3.05 3.41 12.27
C GLU A 138 -4.21 3.88 11.38
N VAL A 139 -3.94 3.91 10.08
CA VAL A 139 -4.86 4.35 9.04
C VAL A 139 -5.16 3.20 8.06
N THR A 140 -4.97 1.96 8.51
CA THR A 140 -5.16 0.74 7.70
C THR A 140 -6.53 0.67 7.05
N THR A 141 -7.58 1.06 7.79
CA THR A 141 -8.98 1.05 7.33
C THR A 141 -9.47 2.43 6.85
N VAL A 142 -8.60 3.44 6.84
CA VAL A 142 -8.84 4.72 6.15
C VAL A 142 -8.53 4.56 4.66
N TYR A 143 -7.48 3.79 4.34
CA TYR A 143 -7.04 3.52 2.97
C TYR A 143 -7.26 2.07 2.55
N ALA A 144 -8.03 1.87 1.49
CA ALA A 144 -7.93 0.65 0.70
C ALA A 144 -6.65 0.68 -0.14
N ALA A 145 -6.20 -0.50 -0.57
CA ALA A 145 -5.01 -0.64 -1.40
C ALA A 145 -5.23 -1.67 -2.50
N MET A 146 -4.69 -1.38 -3.69
CA MET A 146 -4.71 -2.28 -4.84
C MET A 146 -3.37 -2.24 -5.54
N THR A 147 -2.81 -3.42 -5.82
CA THR A 147 -1.60 -3.56 -6.61
C THR A 147 -1.98 -3.81 -8.06
N ILE A 148 -1.47 -3.01 -9.00
CA ILE A 148 -1.59 -3.22 -10.44
C ILE A 148 -0.21 -3.61 -10.98
N SER A 149 -0.12 -4.77 -11.63
CA SER A 149 1.15 -5.38 -12.03
C SER A 149 1.13 -5.87 -13.49
N GLY A 150 2.27 -5.80 -14.16
CA GLY A 150 2.47 -6.30 -15.52
C GLY A 150 2.84 -5.19 -16.52
N PRO A 151 3.34 -5.55 -17.71
CA PRO A 151 3.87 -4.60 -18.70
C PRO A 151 2.85 -3.53 -19.17
N GLN A 152 1.55 -3.79 -19.00
CA GLN A 152 0.48 -2.83 -19.32
C GLN A 152 -0.05 -2.06 -18.10
N ALA A 153 0.56 -2.18 -16.92
CA ALA A 153 0.12 -1.49 -15.69
C ALA A 153 0.06 0.03 -15.86
N ARG A 154 1.08 0.64 -16.48
CA ARG A 154 1.08 2.10 -16.76
C ARG A 154 -0.05 2.52 -17.70
N GLU A 155 -0.34 1.71 -18.72
CA GLU A 155 -1.43 1.95 -19.67
C GLU A 155 -2.80 1.85 -18.98
N VAL A 156 -2.98 0.92 -18.05
CA VAL A 156 -4.17 0.86 -17.20
C VAL A 156 -4.37 2.15 -16.40
N PHE A 157 -3.33 2.64 -15.70
CA PHE A 157 -3.42 3.91 -14.97
C PHE A 157 -3.75 5.10 -15.88
N ALA A 158 -3.12 5.20 -17.06
CA ALA A 158 -3.32 6.32 -17.99
C ALA A 158 -4.78 6.51 -18.42
N ARG A 159 -5.62 5.46 -18.32
CA ARG A 159 -7.05 5.50 -18.67
C ARG A 159 -7.94 6.14 -17.62
N PHE A 160 -7.52 6.17 -16.36
CA PHE A 160 -8.33 6.73 -15.26
C PHE A 160 -7.57 7.70 -14.34
N CYS A 161 -6.30 7.93 -14.59
CA CYS A 161 -5.40 8.74 -13.76
C CYS A 161 -4.53 9.64 -14.65
N ALA A 162 -4.34 10.88 -14.23
CA ALA A 162 -3.50 11.87 -14.95
C ALA A 162 -2.05 11.91 -14.42
N LEU A 163 -1.68 11.01 -13.51
CA LEU A 163 -0.31 10.95 -12.99
C LEU A 163 0.65 10.49 -14.09
N ASP A 164 1.79 11.16 -14.18
CA ASP A 164 2.84 10.78 -15.10
C ASP A 164 3.69 9.64 -14.51
N LEU A 165 3.38 8.41 -14.92
CA LEU A 165 4.04 7.19 -14.44
C LEU A 165 5.21 6.73 -15.33
N ARG A 166 5.65 7.56 -16.29
CA ARG A 166 6.82 7.24 -17.13
C ARG A 166 8.08 7.18 -16.28
N GLU A 167 9.05 6.35 -16.67
CA GLU A 167 10.32 6.18 -15.93
C GLU A 167 11.00 7.50 -15.57
N ALA A 168 11.05 8.44 -16.51
CA ALA A 168 11.66 9.75 -16.30
C ALA A 168 10.95 10.59 -15.22
N SER A 169 9.66 10.38 -15.02
CA SER A 169 8.82 11.15 -14.09
C SER A 169 8.56 10.42 -12.79
N MET A 170 8.49 9.10 -12.80
CA MET A 170 8.27 8.24 -11.64
C MET A 170 9.11 6.96 -11.79
N PRO A 171 10.41 7.02 -11.47
CA PRO A 171 11.28 5.85 -11.52
C PRO A 171 10.85 4.81 -10.48
N VAL A 172 11.49 3.64 -10.48
CA VAL A 172 11.28 2.64 -9.42
C VAL A 172 11.50 3.24 -8.03
N HIS A 173 10.59 2.89 -7.11
CA HIS A 173 10.38 3.48 -5.78
C HIS A 173 9.87 4.93 -5.81
N GLY A 174 9.43 5.43 -6.96
CA GLY A 174 8.74 6.71 -7.05
C GLY A 174 7.43 6.68 -6.27
N LEU A 175 7.10 7.79 -5.61
CA LEU A 175 5.90 7.97 -4.81
C LEU A 175 5.15 9.22 -5.29
N ARG A 176 3.87 9.11 -5.61
CA ARG A 176 3.06 10.22 -6.13
C ARG A 176 1.70 10.27 -5.44
N PRO A 177 1.51 11.16 -4.45
CA PRO A 177 0.19 11.62 -4.06
C PRO A 177 -0.47 12.35 -5.22
N GLY A 178 -1.76 12.15 -5.44
CA GLY A 178 -2.46 12.79 -6.55
C GLY A 178 -3.89 12.30 -6.74
N SER A 179 -4.44 12.57 -7.92
CA SER A 179 -5.79 12.13 -8.26
C SER A 179 -5.78 10.78 -8.97
N VAL A 180 -6.44 9.78 -8.39
CA VAL A 180 -6.71 8.47 -9.00
C VAL A 180 -8.21 8.29 -9.14
N ALA A 181 -8.69 8.07 -10.37
CA ALA A 181 -10.12 7.99 -10.66
C ALA A 181 -10.93 9.18 -10.10
N ARG A 182 -10.37 10.40 -10.22
CA ARG A 182 -10.95 11.67 -9.72
C ARG A 182 -11.05 11.79 -8.19
N GLY A 183 -10.60 10.78 -7.44
CA GLY A 183 -10.46 10.83 -5.98
C GLY A 183 -9.03 11.11 -5.55
N PRO A 184 -8.79 11.52 -4.29
CA PRO A 184 -7.45 11.57 -3.73
C PRO A 184 -6.89 10.15 -3.56
N GLY A 185 -5.61 9.97 -3.89
CA GLY A 185 -4.90 8.72 -3.67
C GLY A 185 -3.39 8.91 -3.72
N ILE A 186 -2.69 7.80 -3.55
CA ILE A 186 -1.22 7.73 -3.56
C ILE A 186 -0.84 6.55 -4.44
N VAL A 187 0.08 6.76 -5.38
CA VAL A 187 0.67 5.68 -6.18
C VAL A 187 2.14 5.53 -5.78
N LEU A 188 2.53 4.30 -5.47
CA LEU A 188 3.91 3.88 -5.23
C LEU A 188 4.31 2.91 -6.33
N ARG A 189 5.44 3.13 -6.99
CA ARG A 189 6.01 2.18 -7.95
C ARG A 189 6.98 1.25 -7.23
N GLU A 190 6.49 0.08 -6.83
CA GLU A 190 7.24 -0.88 -6.02
C GLU A 190 8.34 -1.59 -6.83
N SER A 191 8.12 -1.82 -8.13
CA SER A 191 9.13 -2.34 -9.07
C SER A 191 8.84 -1.87 -10.50
N GLU A 192 9.59 -2.35 -11.50
CA GLU A 192 9.50 -1.86 -12.89
C GLU A 192 8.06 -1.78 -13.41
N ASP A 193 7.30 -2.85 -13.24
CA ASP A 193 5.92 -3.01 -13.72
C ASP A 193 4.93 -3.31 -12.58
N ARG A 194 5.23 -2.87 -11.36
CA ARG A 194 4.36 -3.08 -10.19
C ARG A 194 4.09 -1.77 -9.45
N PHE A 195 2.81 -1.45 -9.30
CA PHE A 195 2.36 -0.21 -8.68
C PHE A 195 1.35 -0.52 -7.58
N LEU A 196 1.59 0.00 -6.39
CA LEU A 196 0.64 0.01 -5.28
C LEU A 196 -0.13 1.32 -5.30
N MET A 197 -1.45 1.24 -5.33
CA MET A 197 -2.35 2.39 -5.27
C MET A 197 -3.12 2.38 -3.96
N LEU A 198 -3.01 3.46 -3.18
CA LEU A 198 -3.82 3.74 -2.00
C LEU A 198 -4.93 4.71 -2.35
N PHE A 199 -6.13 4.47 -1.82
CA PHE A 199 -7.31 5.30 -2.04
C PHE A 199 -8.28 5.16 -0.86
N GLY A 200 -9.26 6.06 -0.75
CA GLY A 200 -10.20 6.03 0.37
C GLY A 200 -10.96 4.71 0.48
N TRP A 201 -11.02 4.13 1.68
CA TRP A 201 -11.59 2.80 1.94
C TRP A 201 -12.98 2.59 1.35
N ALA A 202 -13.87 3.58 1.50
CA ALA A 202 -15.24 3.51 1.01
C ALA A 202 -15.36 3.40 -0.52
N LEU A 203 -14.28 3.64 -1.28
CA LEU A 203 -14.25 3.59 -2.74
C LEU A 203 -13.82 2.23 -3.29
N GLY A 204 -13.64 1.20 -2.47
CA GLY A 204 -13.21 -0.17 -2.86
C GLY A 204 -13.86 -0.69 -4.15
N GLU A 205 -15.17 -0.88 -4.10
CA GLU A 205 -15.95 -1.39 -5.23
C GLU A 205 -15.93 -0.48 -6.46
N TYR A 206 -15.95 0.85 -6.25
CA TYR A 206 -15.82 1.81 -7.34
C TYR A 206 -14.47 1.66 -8.04
N MET A 207 -13.38 1.62 -7.27
CA MET A 207 -12.03 1.52 -7.81
C MET A 207 -11.80 0.17 -8.51
N TRP A 208 -12.33 -0.92 -7.96
CA TRP A 208 -12.35 -2.22 -8.64
C TRP A 208 -12.99 -2.13 -10.02
N THR A 209 -14.17 -1.51 -10.12
CA THR A 209 -14.89 -1.36 -11.38
C THR A 209 -14.11 -0.53 -12.39
N VAL A 210 -13.52 0.59 -11.94
CA VAL A 210 -12.70 1.47 -12.79
C VAL A 210 -11.48 0.73 -13.33
N VAL A 211 -10.76 -0.02 -12.48
CA VAL A 211 -9.56 -0.76 -12.90
C VAL A 211 -9.93 -1.92 -13.83
N ALA A 212 -11.02 -2.64 -13.55
CA ALA A 212 -11.49 -3.73 -14.39
C ALA A 212 -11.85 -3.23 -15.81
N ASP A 213 -12.62 -2.14 -15.92
CA ASP A 213 -12.98 -1.51 -17.21
C ASP A 213 -11.74 -1.01 -17.98
N ALA A 214 -10.80 -0.36 -17.27
CA ALA A 214 -9.55 0.09 -17.86
C ALA A 214 -8.66 -1.08 -18.34
N ALA A 215 -8.70 -2.24 -17.67
CA ALA A 215 -7.88 -3.40 -17.98
C ALA A 215 -8.50 -4.35 -19.03
N GLU A 216 -9.82 -4.33 -19.23
CA GLU A 216 -10.54 -5.25 -20.12
C GLU A 216 -9.95 -5.29 -21.53
N HIS A 217 -9.78 -4.12 -22.15
CA HIS A 217 -9.23 -4.00 -23.51
C HIS A 217 -7.74 -4.35 -23.63
N LEU A 218 -7.06 -4.59 -22.50
CA LEU A 218 -5.67 -5.01 -22.43
C LEU A 218 -5.54 -6.50 -22.14
N GLY A 219 -6.66 -7.23 -22.04
CA GLY A 219 -6.68 -8.63 -21.63
C GLY A 219 -6.27 -8.81 -20.16
N GLY A 220 -6.48 -7.80 -19.33
CA GLY A 220 -6.15 -7.88 -17.91
C GLY A 220 -7.21 -8.63 -17.10
N SER A 221 -6.81 -9.12 -15.92
CA SER A 221 -7.69 -9.87 -15.03
C SER A 221 -7.35 -9.63 -13.55
N PRO A 222 -8.31 -9.83 -12.62
CA PRO A 222 -7.99 -9.80 -11.21
C PRO A 222 -7.16 -11.04 -10.83
N THR A 223 -6.20 -10.86 -9.93
CA THR A 223 -5.36 -11.94 -9.40
C THR A 223 -5.32 -11.91 -7.87
N GLY A 224 -5.08 -13.07 -7.26
CA GLY A 224 -4.86 -13.16 -5.82
C GLY A 224 -3.44 -12.81 -5.43
N VAL A 225 -3.18 -12.65 -4.13
CA VAL A 225 -1.87 -12.25 -3.60
C VAL A 225 -0.74 -13.21 -3.96
N GLU A 226 -1.03 -14.50 -4.15
CA GLU A 226 -0.04 -15.51 -4.55
C GLU A 226 0.53 -15.29 -5.95
N SER A 227 -0.14 -14.49 -6.78
CA SER A 227 0.35 -14.13 -8.12
C SER A 227 1.34 -12.96 -8.12
N LEU A 228 1.46 -12.24 -7.00
CA LEU A 228 2.39 -11.11 -6.88
C LEU A 228 3.81 -11.65 -6.73
N ALA A 229 4.73 -11.16 -7.58
CA ALA A 229 6.14 -11.47 -7.40
C ALA A 229 6.64 -10.87 -6.07
N PRO A 230 7.51 -11.58 -5.33
CA PRO A 230 8.19 -11.02 -4.18
C PRO A 230 8.88 -9.71 -4.55
N LEU A 231 8.82 -8.73 -3.66
CA LEU A 231 9.59 -7.50 -3.80
C LEU A 231 11.03 -7.76 -3.36
N GLU A 232 12.01 -7.37 -4.17
CA GLU A 232 13.41 -7.38 -3.78
C GLU A 232 13.65 -6.35 -2.66
N GLU A 233 14.46 -6.71 -1.66
CA GLU A 233 14.91 -5.74 -0.66
C GLU A 233 15.71 -4.63 -1.34
N ALA A 234 15.56 -3.40 -0.87
CA ALA A 234 16.44 -2.33 -1.31
C ALA A 234 17.86 -2.64 -0.83
N VAL A 235 18.79 -2.84 -1.77
CA VAL A 235 20.22 -2.88 -1.42
C VAL A 235 20.58 -1.51 -0.84
N PRO A 236 21.08 -1.42 0.41
CA PRO A 236 21.53 -0.14 0.96
C PRO A 236 22.60 0.41 0.02
N ARG A 237 22.42 1.66 -0.43
CA ARG A 237 23.46 2.33 -1.23
C ARG A 237 24.69 2.46 -0.33
N ALA A 238 25.80 1.86 -0.80
CA ALA A 238 27.11 1.94 -0.16
C ALA A 238 27.67 3.37 -0.12
#